data_AF-A0A2V3II63-F1
#
_entry.id   AF-A0A2V3II63-F1
#
_cell.length_a   1.000
_cell.length_b   1.000
_cell.length_c   1.000
_cell.angle_alpha   90.00
_cell.angle_beta   90.00
_cell.angle_gamma   90.00
#
_symmetry.space_group_name_H-M   'P 1'
#
loop_
_entity.id
_entity.type
_entity.pdbx_description
1 polymer ?
#
loop_
_entity_poly.entity_id
_entity_poly.type
_entity_poly.pdbx_seq_one_letter_code
_entity_poly.pdbx_strand_id
1 'polypeptide(L)'
;MVEDAERGTAERGTAPKATQGLQTTALSQNVWYDVEGTGIRAPPYPTNLDDVIGYKYCEKEMSRNFRLHNCKFEHLIEVDHNKSGESEVSIEGRVQFLLSDPPYGTRSERRLENSEHDILTEKGMSRSARSSSTLLRPGGHIIPFCSWDQVPLWRDVLRKVTYMDDSDTMRYSLVIDEQPLHFVRSLGNSTGNVGRRSCRLHQTTEYAVHAVCAGVPYAQQHWMVNCENFHYVASRYPAYHAIMDQVPPISNSEMLMWSVKNLDGKYTRKRVRPEQKCRALLNELICWFSQPGDLVVGMFAGTFSTPMAWM
;
A
#
# COMPACT_ATOMS: atom_id res chain seq x y z
N MET A 1 59.72 0.31 20.80
CA MET A 1 60.05 1.36 21.77
C MET A 1 60.06 2.67 21.01
N VAL A 2 59.20 3.59 21.45
CA VAL A 2 59.11 5.05 21.27
C VAL A 2 59.58 5.67 19.94
N GLU A 3 58.70 6.46 19.33
CA GLU A 3 58.90 7.80 18.75
C GLU A 3 57.83 8.02 17.65
N ASP A 4 57.20 9.17 17.47
CA ASP A 4 56.88 10.30 18.34
C ASP A 4 55.78 11.08 17.59
N ALA A 5 55.03 11.87 18.33
CA ALA A 5 53.92 12.66 17.81
C ALA A 5 54.39 13.95 17.15
N GLU A 6 53.86 14.31 15.98
CA GLU A 6 53.76 15.72 15.58
C GLU A 6 52.41 16.07 14.95
N ARG A 7 51.76 17.04 15.59
CA ARG A 7 50.56 17.75 15.17
C ARG A 7 50.95 18.83 14.16
N GLY A 8 50.26 18.87 13.02
CA GLY A 8 50.25 20.01 12.10
C GLY A 8 48.82 20.46 11.83
N THR A 9 48.43 21.60 12.41
CA THR A 9 47.19 22.33 12.16
C THR A 9 47.22 23.01 10.79
N ALA A 10 46.20 22.80 9.96
CA ALA A 10 45.98 23.57 8.73
C ALA A 10 44.61 24.26 8.75
N GLU A 11 44.63 25.52 8.37
CA GLU A 11 43.59 26.53 8.52
C GLU A 11 42.48 26.46 7.47
N ARG A 12 41.45 27.26 7.76
CA ARG A 12 40.19 27.51 7.07
C ARG A 12 40.34 27.83 5.58
N GLY A 13 39.57 27.12 4.77
CA GLY A 13 39.12 27.57 3.45
C GLY A 13 37.59 27.74 3.44
N THR A 14 37.13 28.98 3.57
CA THR A 14 35.72 29.39 3.34
C THR A 14 35.42 29.39 1.84
N ALA A 15 34.34 28.71 1.44
CA ALA A 15 33.75 28.78 0.10
C ALA A 15 32.28 29.26 0.19
N PRO A 16 31.77 29.94 -0.86
CA PRO A 16 30.84 31.07 -0.71
C PRO A 16 29.36 30.69 -0.58
N LYS A 17 28.62 31.52 0.17
CA LYS A 17 27.15 31.55 0.20
C LYS A 17 26.62 32.05 -1.15
N ALA A 18 26.07 31.16 -1.96
CA ALA A 18 25.19 31.53 -3.06
C ALA A 18 23.75 31.63 -2.54
N THR A 19 23.35 32.86 -2.22
CA THR A 19 21.96 33.24 -2.03
C THR A 19 21.32 33.35 -3.42
N GLN A 20 20.55 32.36 -3.84
CA GLN A 20 19.60 32.52 -4.93
C GLN A 20 18.22 32.12 -4.42
N GLY A 21 17.37 33.13 -4.26
CA GLY A 21 15.97 32.95 -3.98
C GLY A 21 15.31 32.25 -5.15
N LEU A 22 14.86 31.02 -4.93
CA LEU A 22 13.76 30.46 -5.70
C LEU A 22 12.49 30.70 -4.90
N GLN A 23 11.63 31.56 -5.43
CA GLN A 23 10.23 31.60 -5.08
C GLN A 23 9.62 30.25 -5.47
N THR A 24 9.53 29.32 -4.52
CA THR A 24 8.63 28.18 -4.62
C THR A 24 7.23 28.67 -4.33
N THR A 25 6.41 28.79 -5.38
CA THR A 25 4.96 28.86 -5.28
C THR A 25 4.49 27.59 -4.57
N ALA A 26 4.18 27.71 -3.28
CA ALA A 26 3.56 26.66 -2.50
C ALA A 26 2.15 26.40 -3.06
N LEU A 27 1.99 25.29 -3.80
CA LEU A 27 0.66 24.72 -4.02
C LEU A 27 0.26 24.03 -2.72
N SER A 28 -0.39 24.79 -1.83
CA SER A 28 -1.08 24.27 -0.67
C SER A 28 -2.23 23.37 -1.15
N GLN A 29 -1.99 22.06 -1.27
CA GLN A 29 -3.07 21.10 -1.48
C GLN A 29 -3.49 20.57 -0.11
N ASN A 30 -4.57 21.14 0.39
CA ASN A 30 -5.19 20.71 1.62
C ASN A 30 -5.77 19.30 1.46
N VAL A 31 -5.41 18.39 2.36
CA VAL A 31 -6.10 17.10 2.54
C VAL A 31 -7.32 17.36 3.41
N TRP A 32 -8.47 17.65 2.78
CA TRP A 32 -9.76 17.68 3.46
C TRP A 32 -10.49 16.36 3.19
N TYR A 33 -10.92 15.68 4.25
CA TYR A 33 -11.97 14.68 4.15
C TYR A 33 -13.30 15.41 3.97
N ASP A 34 -14.12 14.96 3.03
CA ASP A 34 -15.48 15.46 2.84
C ASP A 34 -16.33 15.03 4.06
N VAL A 35 -16.65 15.98 4.93
CA VAL A 35 -17.54 15.80 6.09
C VAL A 35 -18.82 16.58 5.81
N GLU A 36 -19.63 16.11 4.88
CA GLU A 36 -21.03 16.51 4.83
C GLU A 36 -21.89 15.52 5.65
N GLY A 37 -22.48 16.04 6.73
CA GLY A 37 -23.77 15.51 7.20
C GLY A 37 -23.84 14.84 8.58
N THR A 38 -22.78 14.76 9.38
CA THR A 38 -22.90 14.28 10.77
C THR A 38 -22.33 15.33 11.72
N GLY A 39 -23.18 15.99 12.50
CA GLY A 39 -22.82 17.06 13.43
C GLY A 39 -22.00 16.61 14.64
N ILE A 40 -20.98 15.78 14.44
CA ILE A 40 -20.09 15.21 15.46
C ILE A 40 -18.68 15.70 15.16
N ARG A 41 -18.10 16.47 16.08
CA ARG A 41 -16.71 16.94 16.00
C ARG A 41 -15.76 15.75 15.99
N ALA A 42 -15.04 15.54 14.88
CA ALA A 42 -13.86 14.69 14.87
C ALA A 42 -12.85 15.20 15.93
N PRO A 43 -12.19 14.31 16.71
CA PRO A 43 -11.00 14.71 17.45
C PRO A 43 -9.93 15.20 16.45
N PRO A 44 -8.99 16.06 16.86
CA PRO A 44 -8.15 16.80 15.93
C PRO A 44 -7.17 15.83 15.26
N TYR A 45 -7.54 15.31 14.10
CA TYR A 45 -6.54 15.00 13.09
C TYR A 45 -5.73 16.27 12.87
N PRO A 46 -4.39 16.18 12.71
CA PRO A 46 -3.59 17.36 12.42
C PRO A 46 -4.20 18.04 11.20
N THR A 47 -4.71 19.25 11.42
CA THR A 47 -5.23 20.12 10.36
C THR A 47 -4.09 20.62 9.47
N ASN A 48 -2.84 20.33 9.83
CA ASN A 48 -1.64 20.64 9.09
C ASN A 48 -0.74 19.40 8.94
N LEU A 49 -0.47 19.00 7.69
CA LEU A 49 0.47 17.93 7.33
C LEU A 49 1.90 18.17 7.84
N ASP A 50 2.26 19.43 8.15
CA ASP A 50 3.55 19.80 8.75
C ASP A 50 3.82 19.11 10.10
N ASP A 51 2.78 18.68 10.82
CA ASP A 51 2.90 18.00 12.12
C ASP A 51 3.21 16.49 11.98
N VAL A 52 3.15 15.94 10.76
CA VAL A 52 3.47 14.53 10.48
C VAL A 52 4.91 14.44 9.95
N ILE A 53 5.84 14.14 10.86
CA ILE A 53 7.30 14.11 10.61
C ILE A 53 7.72 13.15 9.46
N GLY A 54 6.83 12.25 9.01
CA GLY A 54 7.08 11.37 7.85
C GLY A 54 6.69 11.92 6.47
N TYR A 55 5.78 12.90 6.40
CA TYR A 55 5.19 13.33 5.11
C TYR A 55 6.15 14.17 4.26
N LYS A 56 6.95 15.05 4.89
CA LYS A 56 7.94 15.88 4.19
C LYS A 56 9.09 15.09 3.55
N TYR A 57 9.38 13.90 4.07
CA TYR A 57 10.39 13.01 3.47
C TYR A 57 9.82 12.32 2.22
N CYS A 58 8.55 11.94 2.26
CA CYS A 58 7.81 11.31 1.16
C CYS A 58 7.73 12.21 -0.09
N GLU A 59 7.31 13.47 0.05
CA GLU A 59 7.07 14.35 -1.12
C GLU A 59 8.32 14.61 -1.96
N LYS A 60 9.50 14.69 -1.33
CA LYS A 60 10.74 15.06 -2.03
C LYS A 60 11.28 13.92 -2.90
N GLU A 61 11.13 12.66 -2.47
CA GLU A 61 11.54 11.46 -3.23
C GLU A 61 10.47 11.00 -4.23
N MET A 62 9.18 11.27 -3.98
CA MET A 62 8.07 10.79 -4.82
C MET A 62 7.86 11.57 -6.14
N SER A 63 8.40 12.78 -6.28
CA SER A 63 7.99 13.76 -7.30
C SER A 63 8.28 13.42 -8.78
N ARG A 64 9.02 12.34 -9.10
CA ARG A 64 9.35 12.00 -10.51
C ARG A 64 8.68 10.74 -11.07
N ASN A 65 8.32 9.77 -10.22
CA ASN A 65 7.86 8.45 -10.67
C ASN A 65 6.54 7.99 -10.04
N PHE A 66 5.90 8.84 -9.23
CA PHE A 66 4.68 8.48 -8.51
C PHE A 66 3.57 9.50 -8.78
N ARG A 67 2.35 9.00 -8.95
CA ARG A 67 1.13 9.82 -8.98
C ARG A 67 0.28 9.49 -7.77
N LEU A 68 -0.17 10.52 -7.07
CA LEU A 68 -1.06 10.38 -5.93
C LEU A 68 -2.41 11.06 -6.20
N HIS A 69 -3.48 10.27 -6.07
CA HIS A 69 -4.85 10.73 -6.25
C HIS A 69 -5.62 10.53 -4.94
N ASN A 70 -6.09 11.64 -4.36
CA ASN A 70 -7.04 11.60 -3.26
C ASN A 70 -8.46 11.49 -3.83
N CYS A 71 -8.90 10.28 -4.13
CA CYS A 71 -10.23 10.02 -4.67
C CYS A 71 -10.73 8.62 -4.25
N LYS A 72 -12.02 8.38 -4.45
CA LYS A 72 -12.56 7.02 -4.42
C LYS A 72 -11.97 6.23 -5.58
N PHE A 73 -11.74 4.93 -5.36
CA PHE A 73 -11.10 4.09 -6.36
C PHE A 73 -11.88 4.01 -7.67
N GLU A 74 -13.22 3.95 -7.59
CA GLU A 74 -14.07 3.94 -8.78
C GLU A 74 -13.90 5.17 -9.67
N HIS A 75 -13.35 6.28 -9.15
CA HIS A 75 -13.11 7.51 -9.89
C HIS A 75 -11.63 7.68 -10.29
N LEU A 76 -10.76 6.70 -10.02
CA LEU A 76 -9.32 6.83 -10.27
C LEU A 76 -9.02 7.12 -11.73
N ILE A 77 -9.68 6.41 -12.65
CA ILE A 77 -9.55 6.59 -14.10
C ILE A 77 -9.91 8.03 -14.50
N GLU A 78 -11.07 8.51 -14.06
CA GLU A 78 -11.56 9.85 -14.37
C GLU A 78 -10.62 10.92 -13.81
N VAL A 79 -10.16 10.76 -12.57
CA VAL A 79 -9.27 11.71 -11.91
C VAL A 79 -7.87 11.69 -12.53
N ASP A 80 -7.36 10.54 -12.96
CA ASP A 80 -6.10 10.45 -13.71
C ASP A 80 -6.24 11.17 -15.04
N HIS A 81 -7.25 10.86 -15.86
CA HIS A 81 -7.50 11.55 -17.13
C HIS A 81 -7.56 13.08 -16.99
N ASN A 82 -8.26 13.58 -15.96
CA ASN A 82 -8.41 15.02 -15.74
C ASN A 82 -7.11 15.72 -15.28
N LYS A 83 -6.20 15.01 -14.60
CA LYS A 83 -4.94 15.57 -14.10
C LYS A 83 -3.78 15.43 -15.08
N SER A 84 -3.80 14.37 -15.89
CA SER A 84 -2.75 14.00 -16.81
C SER A 84 -2.69 14.91 -18.06
N GLY A 85 -3.77 15.64 -18.36
CA GLY A 85 -3.88 16.46 -19.58
C GLY A 85 -3.93 15.60 -20.85
N GLU A 86 -4.24 16.21 -22.00
CA GLU A 86 -4.48 15.50 -23.28
C GLU A 86 -3.26 14.72 -23.83
N SER A 87 -2.06 14.90 -23.26
CA SER A 87 -0.81 14.31 -23.77
C SER A 87 -0.34 13.07 -23.00
N GLU A 88 -0.99 12.67 -21.89
CA GLU A 88 -0.53 11.53 -21.10
C GLU A 88 -1.25 10.21 -21.40
N VAL A 89 -0.43 9.18 -21.33
CA VAL A 89 -0.72 7.76 -21.12
C VAL A 89 -1.95 7.41 -20.26
N SER A 90 -3.17 7.17 -20.79
CA SER A 90 -4.25 6.56 -19.97
C SER A 90 -3.77 5.28 -19.29
N ILE A 91 -4.09 5.13 -18.00
CA ILE A 91 -3.70 3.97 -17.18
C ILE A 91 -4.57 2.73 -17.42
N GLU A 92 -5.69 2.87 -18.14
CA GLU A 92 -6.60 1.77 -18.47
C GLU A 92 -5.89 0.68 -19.28
N GLY A 93 -6.08 -0.58 -18.89
CA GLY A 93 -5.47 -1.74 -19.55
C GLY A 93 -3.94 -1.76 -19.53
N ARG A 94 -3.29 -1.01 -18.63
CA ARG A 94 -1.82 -0.88 -18.56
C ARG A 94 -1.21 -1.26 -17.21
N VAL A 95 -2.01 -1.33 -16.16
CA VAL A 95 -1.53 -1.70 -14.83
C VAL A 95 -1.10 -3.16 -14.85
N GLN A 96 0.15 -3.43 -14.43
CA GLN A 96 0.64 -4.80 -14.30
C GLN A 96 0.24 -5.38 -12.95
N PHE A 97 0.37 -4.61 -11.88
CA PHE A 97 0.14 -5.12 -10.54
C PHE A 97 -0.69 -4.13 -9.72
N LEU A 98 -1.79 -4.63 -9.17
CA LEU A 98 -2.67 -3.89 -8.30
C LEU A 98 -2.65 -4.53 -6.91
N LEU A 99 -2.28 -3.73 -5.93
CA LEU A 99 -2.26 -4.11 -4.53
C LEU A 99 -3.36 -3.36 -3.78
N SER A 100 -4.17 -4.09 -3.02
CA SER A 100 -5.27 -3.53 -2.27
C SER A 100 -5.21 -4.01 -0.82
N ASP A 101 -5.12 -3.09 0.14
CA ASP A 101 -5.26 -3.38 1.56
C ASP A 101 -6.52 -2.68 2.11
N PRO A 102 -7.70 -3.19 1.72
CA PRO A 102 -8.97 -2.55 2.05
C PRO A 102 -9.30 -2.69 3.55
N PRO A 103 -10.25 -1.91 4.07
CA PRO A 103 -10.71 -2.09 5.43
C PRO A 103 -11.34 -3.48 5.66
N TYR A 104 -10.96 -4.15 6.76
CA TYR A 104 -11.48 -5.48 7.10
C TYR A 104 -12.76 -5.46 7.94
N GLY A 105 -13.32 -4.29 8.28
CA GLY A 105 -14.51 -4.16 9.14
C GLY A 105 -14.27 -4.44 10.63
N THR A 106 -13.20 -5.14 11.00
CA THR A 106 -12.91 -5.56 12.39
C THR A 106 -12.84 -4.42 13.41
N ARG A 107 -12.40 -3.23 13.01
CA ARG A 107 -12.37 -2.04 13.90
C ARG A 107 -13.78 -1.53 14.18
N SER A 108 -14.63 -1.52 13.16
CA SER A 108 -16.04 -1.10 13.23
C SER A 108 -16.86 -2.07 14.09
N GLU A 109 -16.67 -3.37 13.89
CA GLU A 109 -17.28 -4.42 14.72
C GLU A 109 -16.92 -4.28 16.21
N ARG A 110 -15.68 -3.85 16.49
CA ARG A 110 -15.17 -3.58 17.84
C ARG A 110 -15.53 -2.19 18.36
N ARG A 111 -16.24 -1.38 17.58
CA ARG A 111 -16.66 -0.01 17.92
C ARG A 111 -15.49 0.85 18.39
N LEU A 112 -14.36 0.74 17.70
CA LEU A 112 -13.19 1.56 17.99
C LEU A 112 -13.40 3.00 17.48
N GLU A 113 -12.65 3.93 18.05
CA GLU A 113 -12.67 5.34 17.64
C GLU A 113 -12.30 5.48 16.14
N ASN A 114 -13.06 6.32 15.43
CA ASN A 114 -12.94 6.62 14.00
C ASN A 114 -13.09 5.40 13.06
N SER A 115 -13.71 4.32 13.54
CA SER A 115 -13.86 3.07 12.78
C SER A 115 -15.01 3.07 11.76
N GLU A 116 -15.86 4.09 11.77
CA GLU A 116 -16.93 4.34 10.80
C GLU A 116 -16.39 4.46 9.36
N HIS A 117 -15.13 4.87 9.21
CA HIS A 117 -14.45 4.98 7.93
C HIS A 117 -13.76 3.69 7.48
N ASP A 118 -13.69 2.66 8.35
CA ASP A 118 -13.00 1.39 8.09
C ASP A 118 -13.99 0.27 7.71
N ILE A 119 -14.99 0.60 6.85
CA ILE A 119 -16.02 -0.33 6.40
C ILE A 119 -15.93 -0.52 4.88
N LEU A 120 -15.84 -1.78 4.46
CA LEU A 120 -15.94 -2.18 3.07
C LEU A 120 -17.22 -3.01 2.87
N THR A 121 -18.15 -2.50 2.07
CA THR A 121 -19.38 -3.21 1.71
C THR A 121 -19.15 -4.13 0.50
N GLU A 122 -19.97 -5.17 0.32
CA GLU A 122 -19.92 -6.04 -0.86
C GLU A 122 -20.10 -5.26 -2.17
N LYS A 123 -20.92 -4.20 -2.15
CA LYS A 123 -21.06 -3.26 -3.28
C LYS A 123 -19.75 -2.53 -3.57
N GLY A 124 -19.03 -2.11 -2.53
CA GLY A 124 -17.69 -1.52 -2.64
C GLY A 124 -16.68 -2.50 -3.21
N MET A 125 -16.67 -3.75 -2.72
CA MET A 125 -15.82 -4.83 -3.27
C MET A 125 -16.12 -5.06 -4.75
N SER A 126 -17.39 -5.10 -5.14
CA SER A 126 -17.82 -5.33 -6.52
C SER A 126 -17.38 -4.20 -7.47
N ARG A 127 -17.48 -2.94 -7.02
CA ARG A 127 -16.96 -1.79 -7.76
C ARG A 127 -15.45 -1.85 -7.90
N SER A 128 -14.76 -2.13 -6.79
CA SER A 128 -13.31 -2.34 -6.75
C SER A 128 -12.86 -3.42 -7.73
N ALA A 129 -13.53 -4.56 -7.77
CA ALA A 129 -13.17 -5.65 -8.67
C ALA A 129 -13.35 -5.28 -10.15
N ARG A 130 -14.45 -4.60 -10.51
CA ARG A 130 -14.71 -4.13 -11.88
C ARG A 130 -13.68 -3.09 -12.32
N SER A 131 -13.48 -2.04 -11.52
CA SER A 131 -12.49 -1.00 -11.84
C SER A 131 -11.08 -1.58 -11.92
N SER A 132 -10.76 -2.60 -11.13
CA SER A 132 -9.48 -3.32 -11.24
C SER A 132 -9.34 -4.04 -12.58
N SER A 133 -10.37 -4.76 -13.04
CA SER A 133 -10.32 -5.42 -14.36
C SER A 133 -10.19 -4.45 -15.54
N THR A 134 -10.65 -3.20 -15.40
CA THR A 134 -10.46 -2.16 -16.42
C THR A 134 -9.05 -1.60 -16.43
N LEU A 135 -8.42 -1.49 -15.26
CA LEU A 135 -7.06 -0.96 -15.12
C LEU A 135 -5.99 -1.96 -15.54
N LEU A 136 -6.20 -3.24 -15.23
CA LEU A 136 -5.21 -4.28 -15.47
C LEU A 136 -5.03 -4.56 -16.97
N ARG A 137 -3.78 -4.70 -17.39
CA ARG A 137 -3.46 -5.27 -18.70
C ARG A 137 -3.74 -6.78 -18.70
N PRO A 138 -3.97 -7.43 -19.85
CA PRO A 138 -4.06 -8.89 -19.91
C PRO A 138 -2.79 -9.56 -19.36
N GLY A 139 -2.94 -10.46 -18.38
CA GLY A 139 -1.85 -11.06 -17.61
C GLY A 139 -1.46 -10.28 -16.34
N GLY A 140 -2.02 -9.09 -16.11
CA GLY A 140 -1.81 -8.31 -14.88
C GLY A 140 -2.48 -8.93 -13.66
N HIS A 141 -1.99 -8.60 -12.47
CA HIS A 141 -2.33 -9.23 -11.20
C HIS A 141 -3.05 -8.28 -10.25
N ILE A 142 -4.01 -8.80 -9.49
CA ILE A 142 -4.66 -8.11 -8.37
C ILE A 142 -4.54 -8.94 -7.09
N ILE A 143 -4.14 -8.28 -6.01
CA ILE A 143 -4.04 -8.85 -4.66
C ILE A 143 -4.78 -7.95 -3.66
N PRO A 144 -6.06 -8.25 -3.33
CA PRO A 144 -6.72 -7.75 -2.14
C PRO A 144 -6.31 -8.55 -0.90
N PHE A 145 -5.62 -7.89 0.02
CA PHE A 145 -5.48 -8.36 1.39
C PHE A 145 -6.85 -8.40 2.08
N CYS A 146 -7.01 -9.35 2.99
CA CYS A 146 -8.28 -9.57 3.67
C CYS A 146 -8.13 -10.36 4.97
N SER A 147 -9.17 -10.30 5.80
CA SER A 147 -9.34 -11.28 6.88
C SER A 147 -9.77 -12.64 6.31
N TRP A 148 -9.64 -13.70 7.12
CA TRP A 148 -10.12 -15.04 6.74
C TRP A 148 -11.60 -15.04 6.32
N ASP A 149 -12.45 -14.32 7.07
CA ASP A 149 -13.88 -14.24 6.81
C ASP A 149 -14.21 -13.52 5.49
N GLN A 150 -13.30 -12.66 5.02
CA GLN A 150 -13.43 -11.92 3.76
C GLN A 150 -12.89 -12.68 2.54
N VAL A 151 -12.10 -13.76 2.72
CA VAL A 151 -11.60 -14.58 1.62
C VAL A 151 -12.73 -15.07 0.70
N PRO A 152 -13.79 -15.75 1.19
CA PRO A 152 -14.87 -16.21 0.31
C PRO A 152 -15.58 -15.06 -0.41
N LEU A 153 -15.82 -13.94 0.29
CA LEU A 153 -16.48 -12.76 -0.29
C LEU A 153 -15.67 -12.17 -1.45
N TRP A 154 -14.35 -12.00 -1.28
CA TRP A 154 -13.49 -11.50 -2.35
C TRP A 154 -13.46 -12.45 -3.54
N ARG A 155 -13.36 -13.76 -3.30
CA ARG A 155 -13.37 -14.77 -4.38
C ARG A 155 -14.67 -14.71 -5.17
N ASP A 156 -15.81 -14.64 -4.49
CA ASP A 156 -17.11 -14.57 -5.14
C ASP A 156 -17.29 -13.29 -5.95
N VAL A 157 -16.85 -12.16 -5.42
CA VAL A 157 -16.90 -10.86 -6.11
C VAL A 157 -16.01 -10.86 -7.35
N LEU A 158 -14.76 -11.32 -7.24
CA LEU A 158 -13.83 -11.36 -8.36
C LEU A 158 -14.31 -12.34 -9.46
N ARG A 159 -14.89 -13.49 -9.08
CA ARG A 159 -15.43 -14.49 -10.04
C ARG A 159 -16.58 -13.96 -10.87
N LYS A 160 -17.33 -12.99 -10.36
CA LYS A 160 -18.48 -12.39 -11.03
C LYS A 160 -18.09 -11.30 -12.03
N VAL A 161 -16.81 -10.95 -12.14
CA VAL A 161 -16.35 -9.95 -13.11
C VAL A 161 -16.22 -10.58 -14.48
N THR A 162 -16.93 -10.02 -15.45
CA THR A 162 -17.02 -10.54 -16.82
C THR A 162 -16.88 -9.43 -17.86
N TYR A 163 -16.42 -9.79 -19.05
CA TYR A 163 -16.37 -8.95 -20.23
C TYR A 163 -16.99 -9.67 -21.44
N MET A 164 -17.37 -8.90 -22.46
CA MET A 164 -17.79 -9.45 -23.75
C MET A 164 -16.56 -9.52 -24.65
N ASP A 165 -16.29 -10.69 -25.24
CA ASP A 165 -15.23 -10.82 -26.24
C ASP A 165 -15.69 -10.39 -27.64
N ASP A 166 -14.77 -10.36 -28.62
CA ASP A 166 -15.06 -9.97 -30.01
C ASP A 166 -16.09 -10.89 -30.70
N SER A 167 -16.37 -12.06 -30.12
CA SER A 167 -17.38 -13.01 -30.60
C SER A 167 -18.72 -12.88 -29.88
N ASP A 168 -18.94 -11.77 -29.16
CA ASP A 168 -20.14 -11.50 -28.36
C ASP A 168 -20.41 -12.59 -27.30
N THR A 169 -19.34 -13.26 -26.85
CA THR A 169 -19.41 -14.29 -25.80
C THR A 169 -18.97 -13.70 -24.47
N MET A 170 -19.79 -13.88 -23.44
CA MET A 170 -19.48 -13.46 -22.08
C MET A 170 -18.36 -14.33 -21.50
N ARG A 171 -17.26 -13.70 -21.09
CA ARG A 171 -16.11 -14.37 -20.45
C ARG A 171 -15.78 -13.77 -19.10
N TYR A 172 -15.16 -14.55 -18.23
CA TYR A 172 -14.63 -14.06 -16.97
C TYR A 172 -13.41 -13.18 -17.21
N SER A 173 -13.41 -11.97 -16.64
CA SER A 173 -12.29 -11.03 -16.76
C SER A 173 -11.11 -11.41 -15.87
N LEU A 174 -11.35 -12.21 -14.83
CA LEU A 174 -10.36 -12.55 -13.82
C LEU A 174 -10.29 -14.07 -13.63
N VAL A 175 -9.09 -14.62 -13.70
CA VAL A 175 -8.77 -16.00 -13.32
C VAL A 175 -8.26 -15.97 -11.89
N ILE A 176 -8.89 -16.73 -11.00
CA ILE A 176 -8.64 -16.64 -9.55
C ILE A 176 -8.02 -17.94 -9.06
N ASP A 177 -6.99 -17.82 -8.23
CA ASP A 177 -6.33 -18.98 -7.67
C ASP A 177 -7.26 -19.82 -6.77
N GLU A 178 -6.98 -21.11 -6.72
CA GLU A 178 -7.75 -22.04 -5.90
C GLU A 178 -7.55 -21.81 -4.40
N GLN A 179 -6.36 -21.38 -4.00
CA GLN A 179 -5.98 -21.11 -2.62
C GLN A 179 -5.67 -19.63 -2.44
N PRO A 180 -6.03 -19.02 -1.30
CA PRO A 180 -5.58 -17.67 -0.98
C PRO A 180 -4.06 -17.66 -0.76
N LEU A 181 -3.45 -16.48 -0.93
CA LEU A 181 -2.08 -16.24 -0.49
C LEU A 181 -2.03 -16.19 1.03
N HIS A 182 -1.10 -16.93 1.62
CA HIS A 182 -0.85 -16.97 3.05
C HIS A 182 0.43 -16.21 3.40
N PHE A 183 0.32 -15.18 4.23
CA PHE A 183 1.45 -14.42 4.75
C PHE A 183 1.70 -14.82 6.19
N VAL A 184 2.68 -15.71 6.41
CA VAL A 184 2.99 -16.25 7.73
C VAL A 184 4.06 -15.39 8.38
N ARG A 185 3.71 -14.78 9.51
CA ARG A 185 4.60 -13.91 10.26
C ARG A 185 5.81 -14.67 10.84
N SER A 186 6.97 -14.03 10.78
CA SER A 186 8.20 -14.50 11.43
C SER A 186 8.05 -14.53 12.96
N LEU A 187 8.90 -15.35 13.60
CA LEU A 187 9.03 -15.38 15.06
C LEU A 187 9.41 -14.00 15.58
N GLY A 188 8.63 -13.44 16.50
CA GLY A 188 8.82 -12.09 17.04
C GLY A 188 7.94 -11.01 16.40
N ASN A 189 7.27 -11.30 15.28
CA ASN A 189 6.23 -10.44 14.69
C ASN A 189 4.81 -10.72 15.25
N SER A 190 4.76 -11.39 16.39
CA SER A 190 3.52 -11.62 17.12
C SER A 190 3.16 -10.34 17.86
N THR A 191 2.07 -9.67 17.46
CA THR A 191 1.42 -8.59 18.23
C THR A 191 0.79 -9.08 19.55
N GLY A 192 1.14 -10.30 19.99
CA GLY A 192 0.82 -10.78 21.31
C GLY A 192 1.44 -9.83 22.32
N ASN A 193 0.58 -9.07 23.00
CA ASN A 193 0.98 -8.26 24.15
C ASN A 193 1.87 -9.12 25.06
N VAL A 194 3.17 -8.83 25.07
CA VAL A 194 4.13 -9.47 25.97
C VAL A 194 3.58 -9.31 27.38
N GLY A 195 3.16 -10.42 28.00
CA GLY A 195 2.58 -10.43 29.36
C GLY A 195 1.06 -10.62 29.46
N ARG A 196 0.27 -10.66 28.39
CA ARG A 196 -1.14 -11.08 28.48
C ARG A 196 -1.29 -12.57 28.17
N ARG A 197 -1.63 -13.35 29.20
CA ARG A 197 -2.05 -14.75 29.03
C ARG A 197 -3.42 -14.77 28.35
N SER A 198 -3.48 -15.31 27.14
CA SER A 198 -4.73 -15.55 26.40
C SER A 198 -4.95 -17.05 26.31
N CYS A 199 -6.18 -17.53 26.54
CA CYS A 199 -6.57 -18.92 26.29
C CYS A 199 -6.94 -19.17 24.81
N ARG A 200 -6.78 -18.16 23.95
CA ARG A 200 -7.06 -18.26 22.51
C ARG A 200 -5.78 -18.33 21.71
N LEU A 201 -5.78 -19.13 20.65
CA LEU A 201 -4.70 -19.20 19.67
C LEU A 201 -4.47 -17.82 19.05
N HIS A 202 -3.21 -17.43 18.90
CA HIS A 202 -2.84 -16.18 18.27
C HIS A 202 -2.81 -16.34 16.75
N GLN A 203 -3.48 -15.43 16.05
CA GLN A 203 -3.41 -15.39 14.59
C GLN A 203 -2.03 -14.90 14.15
N THR A 204 -1.30 -15.75 13.44
CA THR A 204 0.04 -15.47 12.88
C THR A 204 0.03 -15.30 11.37
N THR A 205 -1.13 -15.44 10.75
CA THR A 205 -1.29 -15.48 9.29
C THR A 205 -2.23 -14.38 8.83
N GLU A 206 -1.79 -13.65 7.82
CA GLU A 206 -2.63 -12.75 7.02
C GLU A 206 -2.93 -13.40 5.67
N TYR A 207 -4.04 -13.00 5.06
CA TYR A 207 -4.53 -13.60 3.84
C TYR A 207 -4.66 -12.55 2.73
N ALA A 208 -4.52 -12.98 1.49
CA ALA A 208 -4.99 -12.24 0.34
C ALA A 208 -5.58 -13.18 -0.69
N VAL A 209 -6.45 -12.66 -1.56
CA VAL A 209 -6.89 -13.38 -2.76
C VAL A 209 -6.03 -12.92 -3.92
N HIS A 210 -5.59 -13.84 -4.75
CA HIS A 210 -4.87 -13.51 -5.99
C HIS A 210 -5.75 -13.81 -7.20
N ALA A 211 -5.76 -12.88 -8.15
CA ALA A 211 -6.38 -13.08 -9.45
C ALA A 211 -5.55 -12.42 -10.57
N VAL A 212 -5.66 -13.00 -11.76
CA VAL A 212 -4.98 -12.57 -12.97
C VAL A 212 -6.01 -12.09 -13.98
N CYS A 213 -5.75 -10.96 -14.64
CA CYS A 213 -6.61 -10.44 -15.69
C CYS A 213 -6.52 -11.30 -16.95
N ALA A 214 -7.65 -11.87 -17.36
CA ALA A 214 -7.82 -12.51 -18.65
C ALA A 214 -7.94 -11.44 -19.75
N GLY A 215 -7.90 -11.86 -21.02
CA GLY A 215 -8.19 -10.96 -22.13
C GLY A 215 -7.55 -11.36 -23.46
N VAL A 216 -6.44 -12.09 -23.43
CA VAL A 216 -5.77 -12.61 -24.63
C VAL A 216 -5.43 -14.10 -24.44
N PRO A 217 -5.16 -14.87 -25.51
CA PRO A 217 -4.68 -16.25 -25.39
C PRO A 217 -3.42 -16.33 -24.53
N TYR A 218 -3.22 -17.44 -23.81
CA TYR A 218 -2.13 -17.64 -22.85
C TYR A 218 -0.75 -17.19 -23.38
N ALA A 219 -0.41 -17.56 -24.61
CA ALA A 219 0.88 -17.23 -25.23
C ALA A 219 1.13 -15.74 -25.48
N GLN A 220 0.09 -14.90 -25.39
CA GLN A 220 0.14 -13.45 -25.59
C GLN A 220 -0.10 -12.68 -24.29
N GLN A 221 -0.46 -13.37 -23.21
CA GLN A 221 -0.65 -12.73 -21.91
C GLN A 221 0.71 -12.33 -21.35
N HIS A 222 0.78 -11.16 -20.71
CA HIS A 222 1.94 -10.81 -19.90
C HIS A 222 1.85 -11.51 -18.53
N TRP A 223 1.80 -12.85 -18.56
CA TRP A 223 1.72 -13.65 -17.34
C TRP A 223 3.11 -13.70 -16.72
N MET A 224 3.35 -12.85 -15.73
CA MET A 224 4.67 -12.75 -15.15
C MET A 224 4.59 -12.84 -13.63
N VAL A 225 4.92 -14.05 -13.17
CA VAL A 225 5.31 -14.28 -11.79
C VAL A 225 6.78 -14.62 -11.82
N ASN A 226 7.63 -13.77 -11.24
CA ASN A 226 9.02 -14.14 -11.04
C ASN A 226 9.05 -15.37 -10.13
N CYS A 227 9.68 -16.47 -10.57
CA CYS A 227 9.64 -17.74 -9.86
C CYS A 227 10.58 -17.77 -8.64
N GLU A 228 11.60 -16.91 -8.65
CA GLU A 228 12.57 -16.75 -7.58
C GLU A 228 12.14 -15.67 -6.59
N ASN A 229 12.51 -15.87 -5.33
CA ASN A 229 12.35 -14.85 -4.30
C ASN A 229 13.45 -13.80 -4.47
N PHE A 230 13.11 -12.54 -4.18
CA PHE A 230 14.05 -11.41 -4.19
C PHE A 230 14.69 -11.19 -2.82
N HIS A 231 14.32 -12.01 -1.84
CA HIS A 231 14.89 -12.05 -0.50
C HIS A 231 14.67 -10.78 0.34
N TYR A 232 13.68 -9.95 -0.01
CA TYR A 232 13.15 -8.96 0.92
C TYR A 232 12.43 -9.65 2.07
N VAL A 233 11.73 -10.75 1.77
CA VAL A 233 11.26 -11.71 2.77
C VAL A 233 12.05 -13.00 2.65
N ALA A 234 12.55 -13.51 3.77
CA ALA A 234 13.30 -14.78 3.84
C ALA A 234 12.36 -16.00 3.77
N SER A 235 11.42 -15.98 2.81
CA SER A 235 10.48 -17.07 2.57
C SER A 235 11.25 -18.31 2.11
N ARG A 236 10.93 -19.45 2.70
CA ARG A 236 11.44 -20.78 2.30
C ARG A 236 10.71 -21.32 1.09
N TYR A 237 9.53 -20.79 0.80
CA TYR A 237 8.72 -21.17 -0.36
C TYR A 237 9.03 -20.23 -1.53
N PRO A 238 9.22 -20.78 -2.75
CA PRO A 238 9.32 -19.99 -3.97
C PRO A 238 8.05 -19.18 -4.25
N ALA A 239 8.19 -18.09 -5.01
CA ALA A 239 7.15 -17.12 -5.33
C ALA A 239 5.90 -17.68 -6.03
N TYR A 240 6.00 -18.84 -6.70
CA TYR A 240 4.85 -19.50 -7.32
C TYR A 240 3.99 -20.32 -6.35
N HIS A 241 4.38 -20.42 -5.07
CA HIS A 241 3.54 -21.02 -4.04
C HIS A 241 2.61 -19.97 -3.44
N ALA A 242 1.41 -20.39 -3.08
CA ALA A 242 0.42 -19.53 -2.42
C ALA A 242 0.78 -19.20 -0.94
N ILE A 243 2.08 -19.24 -0.57
CA ILE A 243 2.56 -19.06 0.80
C ILE A 243 3.84 -18.23 0.76
N MET A 244 3.89 -17.18 1.58
CA MET A 244 5.09 -16.44 1.93
C MET A 244 5.28 -16.50 3.44
N ASP A 245 6.28 -17.24 3.89
CA ASP A 245 6.60 -17.35 5.31
C ASP A 245 7.74 -16.44 5.73
N GLN A 246 7.97 -16.33 7.05
CA GLN A 246 8.97 -15.44 7.64
C GLN A 246 8.73 -13.95 7.35
N VAL A 247 7.47 -13.53 7.19
CA VAL A 247 7.15 -12.10 6.98
C VAL A 247 7.62 -11.29 8.20
N PRO A 248 8.56 -10.34 8.03
CA PRO A 248 9.18 -9.62 9.14
C PRO A 248 8.20 -8.63 9.78
N PRO A 249 8.42 -8.24 11.05
CA PRO A 249 7.68 -7.12 11.64
C PRO A 249 8.03 -5.81 10.94
N ILE A 250 7.12 -4.83 11.04
CA ILE A 250 7.39 -3.46 10.64
C ILE A 250 8.57 -2.94 11.47
N SER A 251 9.61 -2.44 10.79
CA SER A 251 10.76 -1.87 11.48
C SER A 251 10.42 -0.53 12.14
N ASN A 252 11.13 -0.16 13.22
CA ASN A 252 10.90 1.13 13.89
C ASN A 252 11.15 2.34 12.98
N SER A 253 12.05 2.21 12.00
CA SER A 253 12.35 3.24 10.99
C SER A 253 11.24 3.41 9.96
N GLU A 254 10.43 2.37 9.75
CA GLU A 254 9.33 2.39 8.79
C GLU A 254 8.00 2.80 9.43
N MET A 255 7.88 2.59 10.74
CA MET A 255 6.64 2.80 11.47
C MET A 255 6.26 4.28 11.54
N LEU A 256 5.12 4.62 10.95
CA LEU A 256 4.62 5.98 10.97
C LEU A 256 3.95 6.28 12.32
N MET A 257 4.57 7.20 13.07
CA MET A 257 4.16 7.57 14.43
C MET A 257 3.80 9.06 14.48
N TRP A 258 2.73 9.40 15.20
CA TRP A 258 2.39 10.78 15.56
C TRP A 258 2.51 11.02 17.07
N SER A 259 2.77 12.27 17.45
CA SER A 259 2.88 12.70 18.84
C SER A 259 1.55 13.30 19.29
N VAL A 260 0.86 12.65 20.22
CA VAL A 260 -0.42 13.12 20.78
C VAL A 260 -0.16 13.71 22.16
N LYS A 261 -0.56 14.97 22.37
CA LYS A 261 -0.55 15.59 23.69
C LYS A 261 -1.76 15.09 24.48
N ASN A 262 -1.50 14.42 25.58
CA ASN A 262 -2.53 13.94 26.50
C ASN A 262 -3.07 15.11 27.36
N LEU A 263 -4.19 14.85 28.04
CA LEU A 263 -4.83 15.79 28.96
C LEU A 263 -3.92 16.21 30.13
N ASP A 264 -2.92 15.38 30.48
CA ASP A 264 -1.90 15.67 31.50
C ASP A 264 -0.73 16.53 30.98
N GLY A 265 -0.81 16.98 29.72
CA GLY A 265 0.21 17.78 29.06
C GLY A 265 1.42 16.98 28.54
N LYS A 266 1.47 15.65 28.76
CA LYS A 266 2.56 14.79 28.26
C LYS A 266 2.31 14.37 26.82
N TYR A 267 3.38 14.23 26.05
CA TYR A 267 3.31 13.68 24.70
C TYR A 267 3.45 12.16 24.74
N THR A 268 2.54 11.47 24.07
CA THR A 268 2.65 10.04 23.78
C THR A 268 2.77 9.81 22.29
N ARG A 269 3.60 8.84 21.92
CA ARG A 269 3.71 8.41 20.52
C ARG A 269 2.67 7.32 20.27
N LYS A 270 1.84 7.52 19.25
CA LYS A 270 0.88 6.52 18.78
C LYS A 270 1.16 6.20 17.31
N ARG A 271 0.85 4.98 16.87
CA ARG A 271 0.91 4.64 15.44
C ARG A 271 -0.17 5.42 14.70
N VAL A 272 0.14 5.86 13.49
CA VAL A 272 -0.83 6.51 12.59
C VAL A 272 -1.87 5.49 12.12
N ARG A 273 -1.43 4.31 11.67
CA ARG A 273 -2.29 3.16 11.37
C ARG A 273 -1.72 1.88 11.98
N PRO A 274 -2.49 1.13 12.80
CA PRO A 274 -2.05 -0.17 13.29
C PRO A 274 -1.83 -1.21 12.19
N GLU A 275 -2.53 -1.06 11.06
CA GLU A 275 -2.61 -2.03 9.97
C GLU A 275 -1.53 -1.84 8.89
N GLN A 276 -0.60 -0.89 9.07
CA GLN A 276 0.51 -0.64 8.14
C GLN A 276 1.21 -1.96 7.76
N LYS A 277 1.37 -2.23 6.46
CA LYS A 277 2.15 -3.38 5.98
C LYS A 277 3.65 -3.07 6.03
N CYS A 278 4.47 -4.07 6.33
CA CYS A 278 5.92 -3.91 6.30
C CYS A 278 6.43 -3.78 4.86
N ARG A 279 7.41 -2.90 4.63
CA ARG A 279 8.00 -2.65 3.29
C ARG A 279 8.58 -3.92 2.68
N ALA A 280 9.23 -4.76 3.47
CA ALA A 280 9.78 -6.02 3.00
C ALA A 280 8.74 -6.91 2.29
N LEU A 281 7.54 -7.05 2.87
CA LEU A 281 6.44 -7.79 2.25
C LEU A 281 6.01 -7.13 0.93
N LEU A 282 5.87 -5.81 0.92
CA LEU A 282 5.43 -5.07 -0.24
C LEU A 282 6.45 -5.14 -1.38
N ASN A 283 7.74 -4.98 -1.09
CA ASN A 283 8.83 -5.13 -2.06
C ASN A 283 8.82 -6.53 -2.68
N GLU A 284 8.70 -7.56 -1.84
CA GLU A 284 8.68 -8.96 -2.32
C GLU A 284 7.50 -9.19 -3.28
N LEU A 285 6.29 -8.75 -2.91
CA LEU A 285 5.10 -8.89 -3.75
C LEU A 285 5.22 -8.10 -5.06
N ILE A 286 5.70 -6.86 -4.98
CA ILE A 286 5.94 -6.03 -6.16
C ILE A 286 6.90 -6.76 -7.11
N CYS A 287 8.02 -7.25 -6.59
CA CYS A 287 8.98 -7.98 -7.41
C CYS A 287 8.43 -9.33 -7.89
N TRP A 288 7.51 -9.98 -7.19
CA TRP A 288 6.88 -11.20 -7.70
C TRP A 288 6.01 -10.94 -8.92
N PHE A 289 5.23 -9.85 -8.92
CA PHE A 289 4.15 -9.63 -9.90
C PHE A 289 4.42 -8.51 -10.91
N SER A 290 5.61 -7.89 -10.91
CA SER A 290 5.96 -6.81 -11.84
C SER A 290 7.47 -6.76 -12.18
N GLN A 291 7.81 -5.97 -13.21
CA GLN A 291 9.18 -5.69 -13.65
C GLN A 291 9.51 -4.20 -13.58
N PRO A 292 10.81 -3.83 -13.62
CA PRO A 292 11.20 -2.45 -13.81
C PRO A 292 10.50 -1.81 -15.02
N GLY A 293 9.81 -0.69 -14.78
CA GLY A 293 9.04 0.04 -15.80
C GLY A 293 7.54 -0.32 -15.86
N ASP A 294 7.10 -1.36 -15.14
CA ASP A 294 5.69 -1.67 -15.01
C ASP A 294 4.94 -0.67 -14.11
N LEU A 295 3.65 -0.51 -14.39
CA LEU A 295 2.76 0.32 -13.59
C LEU A 295 2.17 -0.49 -12.43
N VAL A 296 2.44 -0.05 -11.20
CA VAL A 296 1.89 -0.62 -9.96
C VAL A 296 0.91 0.35 -9.32
N VAL A 297 -0.27 -0.14 -8.93
CA VAL A 297 -1.32 0.67 -8.30
C VAL A 297 -1.63 0.17 -6.89
N GLY A 298 -1.53 1.07 -5.91
CA GLY A 298 -2.00 0.84 -4.55
C GLY A 298 -3.39 1.45 -4.33
N MET A 299 -4.42 0.63 -4.13
CA MET A 299 -5.82 1.10 -4.03
C MET A 299 -6.15 1.80 -2.72
N PHE A 300 -5.57 1.32 -1.63
CA PHE A 300 -5.80 1.84 -0.29
C PHE A 300 -4.45 2.26 0.28
N ALA A 301 -4.05 3.49 -0.06
CA ALA A 301 -2.68 3.94 0.20
C ALA A 301 -2.32 4.00 1.69
N GLY A 302 -3.30 4.26 2.58
CA GLY A 302 -3.09 4.24 4.03
C GLY A 302 -1.91 5.10 4.47
N THR A 303 -0.83 4.47 4.95
CA THR A 303 0.44 5.11 5.33
C THR A 303 1.45 5.25 4.19
N PHE A 304 1.00 5.11 2.94
CA PHE A 304 1.81 5.16 1.72
C PHE A 304 2.92 4.12 1.65
N SER A 305 2.71 2.95 2.25
CA SER A 305 3.74 1.92 2.33
C SER A 305 4.02 1.28 0.96
N THR A 306 3.02 1.17 0.09
CA THR A 306 3.18 0.66 -1.29
C THR A 306 4.11 1.52 -2.15
N PRO A 307 3.90 2.84 -2.31
CA PRO A 307 4.83 3.64 -3.10
C PRO A 307 6.23 3.73 -2.46
N MET A 308 6.35 3.67 -1.13
CA MET A 308 7.65 3.61 -0.45
C MET A 308 8.39 2.28 -0.65
N ALA A 309 7.68 1.22 -1.02
CA ALA A 309 8.24 -0.09 -1.32
C ALA A 309 8.81 -0.20 -2.75
N TRP A 310 8.33 0.66 -3.66
CA TRP A 310 8.77 0.70 -5.06
C TRP A 310 10.12 1.43 -5.26
N MET A 311 10.60 2.17 -4.26
CA MET A 311 11.92 2.84 -4.26
C MET A 311 13.06 1.86 -4.03
#